data_AF-A0A077ZJM9-F1
#
_entry.id   AF-A0A077ZJM9-F1
#
_cell.length_a   1.000
_cell.length_b   1.000
_cell.length_c   1.000
_cell.angle_alpha   90.00
_cell.angle_beta   90.00
_cell.angle_gamma   90.00
#
_symmetry.space_group_name_H-M   'P 1'
#
loop_
_entity.id
_entity.type
_entity.pdbx_description
1 polymer ?
#
loop_
_entity_poly.entity_id
_entity_poly.type
_entity_poly.pdbx_seq_one_letter_code
_entity_poly.pdbx_strand_id
1 'polypeptide(L)'
;MWIRPHYVNSMEEIDRIIEWCKQENLDTDLFRMGKELEISFYYRIFSVVAAKHAVPNKDIQLSTLFVRCLSDLQENSTQPAVTELCKKKPEFGPYVKLNNDIFFEDIHLNIYHIFVAPVSKEIYLVAKWNEANGIVIFKKRELFPFEERSSHYRIAGAPFIQIQQDKSGSRRYTGYCMDLIKKISEQLNFTYEVYDVPLVQYKRLYFEKAMKGSKIYGIVPELHEGNANIALANIHPTSAGELLVDFTIPFYEDVGLAALIKISKESNALWQFLLIIEWPVALCTVVSVLISTVLANRLTSRSFLQELDDVEQLFDQNKIHYSVVEGSSSMKYFQRLAEVEKALVE
;
A
#
# COMPACT_ATOMS: atom_id res chain seq x y z
N MET A 1 -4.45 -28.04 12.65
CA MET A 1 -4.33 -27.30 11.37
C MET A 1 -5.63 -26.56 11.12
N TRP A 2 -5.54 -25.38 10.51
CA TRP A 2 -6.67 -24.56 10.13
C TRP A 2 -6.53 -24.17 8.66
N ILE A 3 -7.61 -24.24 7.88
CA ILE A 3 -7.61 -23.92 6.44
C ILE A 3 -8.59 -22.78 6.24
N ARG A 4 -8.20 -21.75 5.49
CA ARG A 4 -9.11 -20.67 5.11
C ARG A 4 -8.87 -20.19 3.67
N PRO A 5 -9.91 -19.67 3.00
CA PRO A 5 -9.77 -18.98 1.73
C PRO A 5 -8.83 -17.77 1.85
N HIS A 6 -7.99 -17.60 0.84
CA HIS A 6 -7.06 -16.49 0.69
C HIS A 6 -7.45 -15.67 -0.54
N TYR A 7 -7.58 -14.38 -0.33
CA TYR A 7 -7.92 -13.39 -1.33
C TYR A 7 -6.70 -13.07 -2.22
N VAL A 8 -6.88 -13.09 -3.53
CA VAL A 8 -5.86 -12.73 -4.51
C VAL A 8 -5.95 -11.25 -4.88
N ASN A 9 -7.16 -10.70 -4.90
CA ASN A 9 -7.42 -9.30 -5.24
C ASN A 9 -7.97 -8.49 -4.05
N SER A 10 -8.04 -7.17 -4.22
CA SER A 10 -8.55 -6.23 -3.21
C SER A 10 -10.00 -6.55 -2.84
N MET A 11 -10.33 -6.48 -1.54
CA MET A 11 -11.67 -6.68 -1.00
C MET A 11 -12.49 -5.38 -0.87
N GLU A 12 -12.07 -4.31 -1.56
CA GLU A 12 -12.66 -2.97 -1.44
C GLU A 12 -14.19 -2.93 -1.54
N GLU A 13 -14.83 -3.81 -2.31
CA GLU A 13 -16.29 -3.85 -2.39
C GLU A 13 -16.94 -4.50 -1.18
N ILE A 14 -16.38 -5.60 -0.70
CA ILE A 14 -16.84 -6.23 0.55
C ILE A 14 -16.64 -5.26 1.71
N ASP A 15 -15.52 -4.55 1.75
CA ASP A 15 -15.25 -3.50 2.73
C ASP A 15 -16.30 -2.39 2.65
N ARG A 16 -16.64 -1.91 1.45
CA ARG A 16 -17.70 -0.90 1.25
C ARG A 16 -19.07 -1.40 1.70
N ILE A 17 -19.41 -2.66 1.44
CA ILE A 17 -20.68 -3.23 1.89
C ILE A 17 -20.69 -3.33 3.41
N ILE A 18 -19.60 -3.75 4.05
CA ILE A 18 -19.48 -3.78 5.50
C ILE A 18 -19.63 -2.37 6.08
N GLU A 19 -18.98 -1.37 5.48
CA GLU A 19 -19.04 0.04 5.91
C GLU A 19 -20.46 0.59 5.76
N TRP A 20 -21.14 0.29 4.65
CA TRP A 20 -22.54 0.64 4.42
C TRP A 20 -23.48 -0.06 5.42
N CYS A 21 -23.33 -1.36 5.67
CA CYS A 21 -24.13 -2.09 6.66
C CYS A 21 -23.99 -1.48 8.07
N LYS A 22 -22.79 -1.01 8.43
CA LYS A 22 -22.58 -0.30 9.71
C LYS A 22 -23.31 1.04 9.75
N GLN A 23 -23.29 1.80 8.67
CA GLN A 23 -24.02 3.08 8.59
C GLN A 23 -25.53 2.87 8.76
N GLU A 24 -26.07 1.79 8.18
CA GLU A 24 -27.48 1.44 8.25
C GLU A 24 -27.87 0.64 9.51
N ASN A 25 -26.97 0.47 10.48
CA ASN A 25 -27.19 -0.35 11.69
C ASN A 25 -27.68 -1.79 11.41
N LEU A 26 -27.25 -2.37 10.29
CA LEU A 26 -27.54 -3.76 9.94
C LEU A 26 -26.62 -4.71 10.72
N ASP A 27 -27.14 -5.92 10.99
CA ASP A 27 -26.36 -6.93 11.69
C ASP A 27 -25.14 -7.37 10.85
N THR A 28 -23.96 -7.06 11.36
CA THR A 28 -22.67 -7.36 10.70
C THR A 28 -22.22 -8.81 10.89
N ASP A 29 -22.93 -9.59 11.71
CA ASP A 29 -22.63 -11.02 11.88
C ASP A 29 -22.81 -11.83 10.58
N LEU A 30 -23.46 -11.26 9.55
CA LEU A 30 -23.50 -11.84 8.20
C LEU A 30 -22.09 -12.03 7.61
N PHE A 31 -21.13 -11.19 7.99
CA PHE A 31 -19.72 -11.22 7.55
C PHE A 31 -18.82 -12.06 8.47
N ARG A 32 -19.36 -13.08 9.14
CA ARG A 32 -18.52 -14.02 9.89
C ARG A 32 -17.52 -14.74 8.97
N MET A 33 -16.31 -14.95 9.51
CA MET A 33 -15.25 -15.74 8.89
C MET A 33 -15.79 -17.05 8.30
N GLY A 34 -15.57 -17.25 7.01
CA GLY A 34 -16.03 -18.39 6.21
C GLY A 34 -17.14 -18.05 5.22
N LYS A 35 -17.88 -16.95 5.41
CA LYS A 35 -18.94 -16.51 4.48
C LYS A 35 -18.45 -15.56 3.38
N GLU A 36 -17.20 -15.11 3.44
CA GLU A 36 -16.68 -14.13 2.48
C GLU A 36 -16.76 -14.65 1.04
N LEU A 37 -16.59 -15.96 0.86
CA LEU A 37 -16.68 -16.63 -0.44
C LEU A 37 -18.10 -16.59 -1.02
N GLU A 38 -19.11 -16.91 -0.21
CA GLU A 38 -20.52 -16.80 -0.63
C GLU A 38 -20.88 -15.35 -0.96
N ILE A 39 -20.48 -14.41 -0.12
CA ILE A 39 -20.77 -12.99 -0.31
C ILE A 39 -20.14 -12.50 -1.61
N SER A 40 -18.87 -12.82 -1.85
CA SER A 40 -18.16 -12.49 -3.09
C SER A 40 -18.87 -13.07 -4.31
N PHE A 41 -19.30 -14.33 -4.23
CA PHE A 41 -20.02 -15.00 -5.31
C PHE A 41 -21.36 -14.33 -5.63
N TYR A 42 -22.19 -14.07 -4.62
CA TYR A 42 -23.49 -13.42 -4.81
C TYR A 42 -23.35 -11.98 -5.31
N TYR A 43 -22.38 -11.24 -4.79
CA TYR A 43 -22.08 -9.89 -5.26
C TYR A 43 -21.77 -9.87 -6.75
N ARG A 44 -21.02 -10.87 -7.23
CA ARG A 44 -20.68 -11.04 -8.64
C ARG A 44 -21.90 -11.32 -9.52
N ILE A 45 -22.80 -12.18 -9.05
CA ILE A 45 -24.06 -12.42 -9.74
C ILE A 45 -24.85 -11.13 -9.86
N PHE A 46 -24.93 -10.37 -8.76
CA PHE A 46 -25.65 -9.11 -8.72
C PHE A 46 -25.04 -8.06 -9.66
N SER A 47 -23.71 -7.95 -9.73
CA SER A 47 -23.03 -7.00 -10.61
C SER A 47 -23.27 -7.30 -12.10
N VAL A 48 -23.28 -8.57 -12.51
CA VAL A 48 -23.60 -8.95 -13.90
C VAL A 48 -25.08 -8.68 -14.22
N VAL A 49 -25.99 -8.93 -13.28
CA VAL A 49 -27.42 -8.61 -13.47
C VAL A 49 -27.64 -7.11 -13.58
N ALA A 50 -26.97 -6.31 -12.74
CA ALA A 50 -26.99 -4.86 -12.81
C ALA A 50 -26.40 -4.35 -14.13
N ALA A 51 -25.30 -4.95 -14.61
CA ALA A 51 -24.71 -4.64 -15.91
C ALA A 51 -25.70 -4.83 -17.05
N LYS A 52 -26.42 -5.96 -17.06
CA LYS A 52 -27.45 -6.21 -18.08
C LYS A 52 -28.54 -5.14 -18.06
N HIS A 53 -28.94 -4.67 -16.87
CA HIS A 53 -29.98 -3.65 -16.75
C HIS A 53 -29.52 -2.26 -17.19
N ALA A 54 -28.23 -1.95 -17.04
CA ALA A 54 -27.63 -0.68 -17.47
C ALA A 54 -27.40 -0.60 -18.99
N VAL A 55 -27.30 -1.76 -19.67
CA VAL A 55 -27.06 -1.80 -21.13
C VAL A 55 -28.39 -1.62 -21.87
N PRO A 56 -28.47 -0.68 -22.84
CA PRO A 56 -29.70 -0.40 -23.58
C PRO A 56 -30.14 -1.54 -24.51
N ASN A 57 -29.22 -2.45 -24.87
CA ASN A 57 -29.51 -3.53 -25.80
C ASN A 57 -30.06 -4.77 -25.08
N LYS A 58 -31.38 -4.95 -25.12
CA LYS A 58 -32.12 -6.00 -24.38
C LYS A 58 -31.91 -7.42 -24.91
N ASP A 59 -31.31 -7.58 -26.10
CA ASP A 59 -31.28 -8.86 -26.81
C ASP A 59 -30.17 -9.81 -26.33
N ILE A 60 -29.25 -9.35 -25.47
CA ILE A 60 -28.18 -10.21 -24.95
C ILE A 60 -28.75 -11.12 -23.84
N GLN A 61 -28.73 -12.43 -24.07
CA GLN A 61 -29.08 -13.40 -23.05
C GLN A 61 -28.15 -13.27 -21.84
N LEU A 62 -28.73 -13.42 -20.64
CA LEU A 62 -28.00 -13.25 -19.38
C LEU A 62 -26.86 -14.27 -19.27
N SER A 63 -27.08 -15.51 -19.73
CA SER A 63 -26.06 -16.57 -19.77
C SER A 63 -24.85 -16.18 -20.60
N THR A 64 -25.07 -15.65 -21.81
CA THR A 64 -23.98 -15.21 -22.70
C THR A 64 -23.18 -14.07 -22.08
N LEU A 65 -23.87 -13.14 -21.40
CA LEU A 65 -23.24 -12.03 -20.69
C LEU A 65 -22.40 -12.54 -19.50
N PHE A 66 -22.92 -13.52 -18.76
CA PHE A 66 -22.23 -14.17 -17.65
C PHE A 66 -20.95 -14.87 -18.09
N VAL A 67 -21.03 -15.70 -19.14
CA VAL A 67 -19.87 -16.38 -19.74
C VAL A 67 -18.81 -15.37 -20.19
N ARG A 68 -19.24 -14.25 -20.79
CA ARG A 68 -18.34 -13.20 -21.27
C ARG A 68 -17.65 -12.43 -20.14
N CYS A 69 -18.30 -12.28 -19.00
CA CYS A 69 -17.73 -11.56 -17.85
C CYS A 69 -16.90 -12.45 -16.93
N LEU A 70 -17.16 -13.76 -16.91
CA LEU A 70 -16.37 -14.72 -16.14
C LEU A 70 -15.15 -15.24 -16.89
N SER A 71 -15.25 -15.41 -18.21
CA SER A 71 -14.06 -15.70 -19.00
C SER A 71 -13.22 -14.43 -19.07
N ASP A 72 -11.97 -14.50 -18.61
CA ASP A 72 -10.94 -13.44 -18.75
C ASP A 72 -10.60 -13.13 -20.23
N LEU A 73 -11.47 -13.52 -21.18
CA LEU A 73 -11.41 -13.20 -22.60
C LEU A 73 -11.72 -11.72 -22.76
N GLN A 74 -10.65 -10.95 -22.62
CA GLN A 74 -10.52 -9.56 -22.99
C GLN A 74 -10.64 -9.41 -24.52
N GLU A 75 -11.79 -9.78 -25.08
CA GLU A 75 -12.09 -9.51 -26.48
C GLU A 75 -12.71 -8.14 -26.63
N ASN A 76 -12.13 -7.37 -27.56
CA ASN A 76 -12.50 -6.04 -28.03
C ASN A 76 -14.01 -5.91 -28.31
N SER A 77 -14.81 -5.72 -27.27
CA SER A 77 -16.22 -5.39 -27.35
C SER A 77 -16.36 -3.88 -27.48
N THR A 78 -17.12 -3.43 -28.48
CA THR A 78 -17.39 -2.02 -28.79
C THR A 78 -18.29 -1.31 -27.78
N GLN A 79 -18.77 -1.98 -26.73
CA GLN A 79 -19.61 -1.38 -25.70
C GLN A 79 -18.85 -1.18 -24.38
N PRO A 80 -18.37 0.04 -24.08
CA PRO A 80 -17.49 0.32 -22.95
C PRO A 80 -18.14 0.05 -21.59
N ALA A 81 -19.45 0.24 -21.46
CA ALA A 81 -20.18 0.04 -20.20
C ALA A 81 -20.15 -1.42 -19.71
N VAL A 82 -20.24 -2.40 -20.63
CA VAL A 82 -20.14 -3.83 -20.27
C VAL A 82 -18.71 -4.18 -19.89
N THR A 83 -17.74 -3.63 -20.63
CA THR A 83 -16.33 -3.89 -20.38
C THR A 83 -15.87 -3.30 -19.05
N GLU A 84 -16.40 -2.15 -18.63
CA GLU A 84 -16.10 -1.60 -17.31
C GLU A 84 -16.65 -2.44 -16.16
N LEU A 85 -17.90 -2.89 -16.23
CA LEU A 85 -18.45 -3.73 -15.16
C LEU A 85 -17.77 -5.11 -15.08
N CYS A 86 -17.39 -5.68 -16.22
CA CYS A 86 -16.78 -7.02 -16.27
C CYS A 86 -15.24 -7.00 -16.15
N LYS A 87 -14.62 -5.81 -16.09
CA LYS A 87 -13.17 -5.68 -15.86
C LYS A 87 -12.72 -6.08 -14.46
N LYS A 88 -13.64 -6.15 -13.48
CA LYS A 88 -13.28 -6.48 -12.11
C LYS A 88 -12.93 -7.96 -11.98
N LYS A 89 -11.68 -8.23 -11.62
CA LYS A 89 -11.18 -9.59 -11.38
C LYS A 89 -11.77 -10.20 -10.10
N PRO A 90 -11.84 -11.53 -9.98
CA PRO A 90 -12.41 -12.17 -8.79
C PRO A 90 -11.49 -12.08 -7.58
N GLU A 91 -12.10 -11.99 -6.41
CA GLU A 91 -11.46 -11.71 -5.14
C GLU A 91 -10.62 -12.91 -4.66
N PHE A 92 -11.08 -14.15 -4.88
CA PHE A 92 -10.43 -15.37 -4.37
C PHE A 92 -9.63 -16.15 -5.41
N GLY A 93 -9.85 -15.90 -6.70
CA GLY A 93 -9.06 -16.47 -7.78
C GLY A 93 -9.80 -16.45 -9.12
N PRO A 94 -9.12 -16.71 -10.25
CA PRO A 94 -9.75 -16.66 -11.57
C PRO A 94 -10.82 -17.74 -11.75
N TYR A 95 -11.83 -17.46 -12.59
CA TYR A 95 -12.76 -18.49 -13.03
C TYR A 95 -12.16 -19.31 -14.17
N VAL A 96 -12.15 -20.63 -13.99
CA VAL A 96 -11.65 -21.58 -14.97
C VAL A 96 -12.83 -22.34 -15.57
N LYS A 97 -12.83 -22.47 -16.90
CA LYS A 97 -13.86 -23.22 -17.63
C LYS A 97 -13.57 -24.72 -17.50
N LEU A 98 -14.49 -25.47 -16.91
CA LEU A 98 -14.37 -26.93 -16.77
C LEU A 98 -14.89 -27.65 -18.03
N ASN A 99 -16.13 -27.32 -18.43
CA ASN A 99 -16.84 -27.89 -19.59
C ASN A 99 -17.73 -26.82 -20.22
N ASN A 100 -18.39 -27.10 -21.36
CA ASN A 100 -19.29 -26.14 -22.01
C ASN A 100 -20.29 -25.54 -21.00
N ASP A 101 -20.16 -24.22 -20.79
CA ASP A 101 -20.90 -23.36 -19.86
C ASP A 101 -20.78 -23.64 -18.36
N ILE A 102 -19.88 -24.54 -17.93
CA ILE A 102 -19.58 -24.77 -16.51
C ILE A 102 -18.24 -24.11 -16.16
N PHE A 103 -18.29 -23.19 -15.19
CA PHE A 103 -17.14 -22.48 -14.64
C PHE A 103 -17.01 -22.78 -13.15
N PHE A 104 -15.79 -22.90 -12.67
CA PHE A 104 -15.49 -22.92 -11.24
C PHE A 104 -14.47 -21.83 -10.93
N GLU A 105 -14.47 -21.34 -9.70
CA GLU A 105 -13.47 -20.39 -9.22
C GLU A 105 -12.28 -21.17 -8.66
N ASP A 106 -11.07 -20.91 -9.18
CA ASP A 106 -9.84 -21.49 -8.65
C ASP A 106 -9.45 -20.77 -7.35
N ILE A 107 -10.08 -21.16 -6.24
CA ILE A 107 -9.94 -20.52 -4.93
C ILE A 107 -8.55 -20.81 -4.36
N HIS A 108 -7.82 -19.76 -4.02
CA HIS A 108 -6.58 -19.89 -3.27
C HIS A 108 -6.90 -20.18 -1.79
N LEU A 109 -6.38 -21.27 -1.24
CA LEU A 109 -6.48 -21.63 0.18
C LEU A 109 -5.14 -21.47 0.87
N ASN A 110 -5.18 -20.94 2.09
CA ASN A 110 -4.05 -20.93 3.00
C ASN A 110 -4.26 -21.98 4.10
N ILE A 111 -3.23 -22.79 4.34
CA ILE A 111 -3.21 -23.84 5.36
C ILE A 111 -2.26 -23.39 6.47
N TYR A 112 -2.79 -23.33 7.69
CA TYR A 112 -2.09 -22.89 8.87
C TYR A 112 -1.90 -24.03 9.88
N HIS A 113 -0.74 -24.05 10.51
CA HIS A 113 -0.46 -24.84 11.69
C HIS A 113 -0.53 -23.93 12.92
N ILE A 114 -1.36 -24.31 13.89
CA ILE A 114 -1.56 -23.53 15.11
C ILE A 114 -0.87 -24.30 16.24
N PHE A 115 0.14 -23.68 16.83
CA PHE A 115 0.76 -24.17 18.06
C PHE A 115 0.16 -23.42 19.24
N VAL A 116 -0.29 -24.17 20.23
CA VAL A 116 -0.81 -23.63 21.47
C VAL A 116 0.13 -24.09 22.58
N ALA A 117 0.96 -23.18 23.06
CA ALA A 117 1.73 -23.33 24.28
C ALA A 117 0.92 -22.74 25.46
N PRO A 118 1.29 -23.04 26.72
CA PRO A 118 0.58 -22.50 27.89
C PRO A 118 0.56 -20.97 27.95
N VAL A 119 1.53 -20.31 27.32
CA VAL A 119 1.75 -18.85 27.38
C VAL A 119 1.59 -18.17 26.02
N SER A 120 1.81 -18.89 24.91
CA SER A 120 1.75 -18.33 23.56
C SER A 120 0.90 -19.17 22.62
N LYS A 121 0.16 -18.49 21.74
CA LYS A 121 -0.49 -19.11 20.60
C LYS A 121 0.21 -18.59 19.35
N GLU A 122 0.83 -19.50 18.62
CA GLU A 122 1.57 -19.17 17.40
C GLU A 122 0.87 -19.80 16.20
N ILE A 123 0.76 -19.04 15.11
CA ILE A 123 0.11 -19.46 13.87
C ILE A 123 1.16 -19.41 12.77
N TYR A 124 1.32 -20.52 12.05
CA TYR A 124 2.29 -20.67 10.98
C TYR A 124 1.57 -21.01 9.69
N LEU A 125 1.70 -20.19 8.66
CA LEU A 125 1.31 -20.59 7.30
C LEU A 125 2.26 -21.70 6.82
N VAL A 126 1.73 -22.90 6.59
CA VAL A 126 2.52 -24.08 6.20
C VAL A 126 2.41 -24.39 4.72
N ALA A 127 1.28 -24.08 4.09
CA ALA A 127 1.07 -24.34 2.68
C ALA A 127 0.02 -23.40 2.06
N LYS A 128 0.14 -23.23 0.75
CA LYS A 128 -0.91 -22.70 -0.12
C LYS A 128 -1.45 -23.83 -0.98
N TRP A 129 -2.73 -23.79 -1.29
CA TRP A 129 -3.36 -24.72 -2.21
C TRP A 129 -4.26 -23.97 -3.18
N ASN A 130 -4.26 -24.38 -4.43
CA ASN A 130 -5.30 -24.06 -5.40
C ASN A 130 -5.44 -25.26 -6.35
N GLU A 131 -6.50 -25.29 -7.14
CA GLU A 131 -6.75 -26.40 -8.06
C GLU A 131 -5.70 -26.41 -9.19
N ALA A 132 -5.29 -25.23 -9.69
CA ALA A 132 -4.36 -25.15 -10.81
C ALA A 132 -2.93 -25.62 -10.48
N ASN A 133 -2.41 -25.32 -9.28
CA ASN A 133 -1.02 -25.67 -8.91
C ASN A 133 -0.93 -26.78 -7.86
N GLY A 134 -2.05 -27.24 -7.32
CA GLY A 134 -2.09 -28.18 -6.21
C GLY A 134 -1.56 -27.56 -4.90
N ILE A 135 -1.03 -28.40 -4.01
CA ILE A 135 -0.49 -27.95 -2.73
C ILE A 135 0.97 -27.50 -2.86
N VAL A 136 1.23 -26.23 -2.60
CA VAL A 136 2.55 -25.63 -2.48
C VAL A 136 2.90 -25.52 -1.00
N ILE A 137 3.75 -26.43 -0.54
CA ILE A 137 4.22 -26.48 0.84
C ILE A 137 5.44 -25.56 0.97
N PHE A 138 5.40 -24.58 1.88
CA PHE A 138 6.52 -23.66 2.11
C PHE A 138 7.65 -24.31 2.92
N LYS A 139 7.33 -25.32 3.74
CA LYS A 139 8.37 -26.17 4.36
C LYS A 139 7.84 -27.53 4.80
N LYS A 140 8.62 -28.58 4.52
CA LYS A 140 8.32 -29.99 4.74
C LYS A 140 8.62 -30.48 6.17
N ARG A 141 8.62 -29.60 7.19
CA ARG A 141 8.91 -30.03 8.58
C ARG A 141 7.72 -30.82 9.12
N GLU A 142 8.03 -31.96 9.72
CA GLU A 142 7.07 -32.91 10.26
C GLU A 142 6.13 -32.21 11.26
N LEU A 143 4.84 -32.46 11.11
CA LEU A 143 3.73 -31.89 11.88
C LEU A 143 3.70 -32.34 13.36
N PHE A 144 4.84 -32.73 13.92
CA PHE A 144 4.98 -33.27 15.26
C PHE A 144 6.11 -32.57 16.05
N PRO A 145 5.99 -32.50 17.39
CA PRO A 145 6.71 -31.52 18.19
C PRO A 145 8.13 -32.00 18.53
N PHE A 146 9.01 -31.02 18.70
CA PHE A 146 10.27 -31.13 19.42
C PHE A 146 11.45 -31.78 18.66
N GLU A 147 11.96 -31.04 17.67
CA GLU A 147 13.41 -31.05 17.46
C GLU A 147 13.92 -29.60 17.38
N GLU A 148 14.52 -29.14 18.49
CA GLU A 148 15.43 -27.99 18.58
C GLU A 148 16.36 -27.99 17.35
N ARG A 149 16.61 -26.92 16.58
CA ARG A 149 17.15 -25.63 17.04
C ARG A 149 17.34 -24.64 15.87
N SER A 150 16.32 -24.47 15.04
CA SER A 150 16.31 -23.31 14.14
C SER A 150 14.87 -22.89 13.88
N SER A 151 14.41 -21.90 14.65
CA SER A 151 13.16 -21.20 14.35
C SER A 151 13.22 -20.75 12.89
N HIS A 152 12.17 -21.04 12.12
CA HIS A 152 12.07 -20.59 10.75
C HIS A 152 10.99 -19.53 10.68
N TYR A 153 11.36 -18.32 10.29
CA TYR A 153 10.44 -17.20 10.23
C TYR A 153 10.10 -16.83 8.81
N ARG A 154 8.81 -16.59 8.57
CA ARG A 154 8.29 -16.09 7.30
C ARG A 154 8.24 -14.57 7.38
N ILE A 155 8.96 -13.90 6.50
CA ILE A 155 9.15 -12.46 6.57
C ILE A 155 8.43 -11.78 5.42
N ALA A 156 7.50 -10.90 5.75
CA ALA A 156 6.86 -10.02 4.79
C ALA A 156 7.78 -8.82 4.51
N GLY A 157 8.06 -8.58 3.23
CA GLY A 157 8.78 -7.40 2.77
C GLY A 157 7.84 -6.38 2.14
N ALA A 158 7.91 -5.11 2.53
CA ALA A 158 7.10 -4.05 1.91
C ALA A 158 7.70 -2.65 2.10
N PRO A 159 7.53 -1.75 1.11
CA PRO A 159 8.59 -1.24 0.21
C PRO A 159 10.02 -1.12 0.81
N PHE A 160 11.02 -0.67 0.06
CA PHE A 160 12.46 -0.62 0.48
C PHE A 160 13.24 -1.94 0.43
N ILE A 161 12.64 -3.01 -0.09
CA ILE A 161 13.39 -4.19 -0.55
C ILE A 161 13.53 -4.09 -2.07
N GLN A 162 14.78 -4.02 -2.54
CA GLN A 162 15.08 -3.96 -3.96
C GLN A 162 15.09 -5.39 -4.51
N ILE A 163 14.26 -5.65 -5.53
CA ILE A 163 14.18 -6.96 -6.15
C ILE A 163 15.10 -6.98 -7.37
N GLN A 164 16.16 -7.78 -7.30
CA GLN A 164 17.00 -8.08 -8.45
C GLN A 164 16.55 -9.44 -9.02
N GLN A 165 16.16 -9.46 -10.28
CA GLN A 165 15.94 -10.72 -11.00
C GLN A 165 17.27 -11.19 -11.58
N ASP A 166 17.66 -12.41 -11.22
CA ASP A 166 18.80 -13.07 -11.83
C ASP A 166 18.41 -13.59 -13.23
N LYS A 167 19.41 -13.88 -14.07
CA LYS A 167 19.18 -14.42 -15.44
C LYS A 167 18.42 -15.75 -15.44
N SER A 168 18.43 -16.47 -14.31
CA SER A 168 17.69 -17.72 -14.10
C SER A 168 16.22 -17.52 -13.73
N GLY A 169 15.75 -16.27 -13.59
CA GLY A 169 14.39 -15.95 -13.11
C GLY A 169 14.23 -15.96 -11.60
N SER A 170 15.27 -16.35 -10.84
CA SER A 170 15.27 -16.30 -9.37
C SER A 170 15.27 -14.85 -8.88
N ARG A 171 14.35 -14.52 -7.97
CA ARG A 171 14.25 -13.19 -7.35
C ARG A 171 15.18 -13.13 -6.15
N ARG A 172 16.14 -12.21 -6.18
CA ARG A 172 17.02 -11.90 -5.05
C ARG A 172 16.57 -10.58 -4.44
N TYR A 173 16.27 -10.62 -3.15
CA TYR A 173 15.96 -9.45 -2.35
C TYR A 173 17.26 -8.82 -1.84
N THR A 174 17.45 -7.53 -2.07
CA THR A 174 18.61 -6.76 -1.60
C THR A 174 18.16 -5.44 -0.97
N GLY A 175 19.02 -4.82 -0.17
CA GLY A 175 18.75 -3.52 0.48
C GLY A 175 19.01 -3.54 1.98
N TYR A 176 18.88 -2.37 2.61
CA TYR A 176 19.22 -2.18 4.02
C TYR A 176 18.50 -3.17 4.96
N CYS A 177 17.19 -3.38 4.76
CA CYS A 177 16.41 -4.31 5.59
C CYS A 177 16.88 -5.76 5.44
N MET A 178 17.37 -6.15 4.26
CA MET A 178 17.89 -7.50 4.00
C MET A 178 19.22 -7.73 4.69
N ASP A 179 20.10 -6.72 4.69
CA ASP A 179 21.38 -6.80 5.41
C ASP A 179 21.15 -6.83 6.94
N LEU A 180 20.17 -6.06 7.42
CA LEU A 180 19.78 -6.04 8.83
C LEU A 180 19.27 -7.41 9.29
N ILE A 181 18.27 -7.98 8.61
CA ILE A 181 17.71 -9.27 9.02
C ILE A 181 18.71 -10.41 8.89
N LYS A 182 19.62 -10.35 7.91
CA LYS A 182 20.70 -11.30 7.78
C LYS A 182 21.58 -11.29 9.04
N LYS A 183 22.02 -10.11 9.50
CA LYS A 183 22.80 -10.00 10.74
C LYS A 183 22.02 -10.47 11.97
N ILE A 184 20.74 -10.13 12.07
CA ILE A 184 19.88 -10.58 13.19
C ILE A 184 19.74 -12.11 13.16
N SER A 185 19.58 -12.71 11.98
CA SER A 185 19.46 -14.16 11.80
C SER A 185 20.73 -14.92 12.19
N GLU A 186 21.91 -14.33 11.91
CA GLU A 186 23.22 -14.88 12.27
C GLU A 186 23.45 -14.79 13.79
N GLN A 187 23.01 -13.70 14.43
CA GLN A 187 23.14 -13.54 15.88
C GLN A 187 22.17 -14.42 16.68
N LEU A 188 20.92 -14.54 16.21
CA LEU A 188 19.87 -15.30 16.89
C LEU A 188 19.72 -16.75 16.40
N ASN A 189 20.55 -17.18 15.43
CA ASN A 189 20.55 -18.52 14.85
C ASN A 189 19.17 -19.01 14.36
N PHE A 190 18.48 -18.19 13.59
CA PHE A 190 17.24 -18.58 12.93
C PHE A 190 17.38 -18.60 11.41
N THR A 191 16.48 -19.32 10.74
CA THR A 191 16.38 -19.32 9.29
C THR A 191 15.14 -18.53 8.86
N TYR A 192 15.13 -17.97 7.67
CA TYR A 192 13.97 -17.21 7.22
C TYR A 192 13.72 -17.34 5.71
N GLU A 193 12.49 -17.06 5.32
CA GLU A 193 12.12 -16.82 3.92
C GLU A 193 11.51 -15.42 3.79
N VAL A 194 11.77 -14.74 2.68
CA VAL A 194 11.22 -13.41 2.40
C VAL A 194 10.27 -13.49 1.22
N TYR A 195 9.09 -12.91 1.37
CA TYR A 195 8.16 -12.71 0.27
C TYR A 195 7.73 -11.23 0.20
N ASP A 196 7.57 -10.76 -1.03
CA ASP A 196 7.05 -9.42 -1.29
C ASP A 196 5.53 -9.39 -1.06
N VAL A 197 5.05 -8.38 -0.34
CA VAL A 197 3.62 -8.14 -0.14
C VAL A 197 3.12 -7.32 -1.34
N PRO A 198 2.20 -7.86 -2.16
CA PRO A 198 1.62 -7.13 -3.28
C PRO A 198 1.09 -5.76 -2.84
N LEU A 199 1.40 -4.70 -3.61
CA LEU A 199 0.90 -3.34 -3.38
C LEU A 199 -0.63 -3.27 -3.21
N VAL A 200 -1.36 -4.19 -3.86
CA VAL A 200 -2.81 -4.32 -3.73
C VAL A 200 -3.21 -4.71 -2.30
N GLN A 201 -2.50 -5.65 -1.69
CA GLN A 201 -2.69 -6.02 -0.28
C GLN A 201 -2.22 -4.90 0.65
N TYR A 202 -1.22 -4.11 0.24
CA TYR A 202 -0.79 -2.96 1.02
C TYR A 202 -1.89 -1.88 1.16
N LYS A 203 -2.81 -1.78 0.20
CA LYS A 203 -3.98 -0.88 0.27
C LYS A 203 -5.18 -1.45 1.03
N ARG A 204 -5.08 -2.69 1.50
CA ARG A 204 -6.21 -3.44 2.06
C ARG A 204 -6.62 -2.86 3.41
N LEU A 205 -7.93 -2.70 3.61
CA LEU A 205 -8.52 -2.18 4.83
C LEU A 205 -8.73 -3.34 5.80
N TYR A 206 -8.03 -3.32 6.93
CA TYR A 206 -8.35 -4.22 8.03
C TYR A 206 -9.32 -3.53 8.99
N PHE A 207 -10.47 -4.16 9.22
CA PHE A 207 -11.49 -3.70 10.16
C PHE A 207 -11.64 -4.73 11.28
N GLU A 208 -11.15 -4.40 12.46
CA GLU A 208 -11.44 -5.18 13.65
C GLU A 208 -12.50 -4.49 14.51
N LYS A 209 -13.44 -5.26 15.06
CA LYS A 209 -14.55 -4.79 15.93
C LYS A 209 -14.03 -3.94 17.12
N ALA A 210 -12.81 -4.19 17.58
CA ALA A 210 -12.16 -3.47 18.68
C ALA A 210 -11.77 -2.02 18.33
N MET A 211 -11.68 -1.69 17.05
CA MET A 211 -11.11 -0.44 16.58
C MET A 211 -12.15 0.38 15.84
N LYS A 212 -12.82 1.30 16.58
CA LYS A 212 -13.85 2.28 16.15
C LYS A 212 -13.60 2.91 14.75
N GLY A 213 -13.75 2.14 13.68
CA GLY A 213 -13.53 2.58 12.30
C GLY A 213 -12.09 2.90 11.90
N SER A 214 -11.05 2.60 12.70
CA SER A 214 -9.68 2.94 12.31
C SER A 214 -9.14 2.00 11.24
N LYS A 215 -9.04 2.54 10.02
CA LYS A 215 -8.56 1.88 8.80
C LYS A 215 -7.08 1.50 8.95
N ILE A 216 -6.71 0.21 8.91
CA ILE A 216 -5.30 -0.19 8.93
C ILE A 216 -4.92 -0.75 7.57
N TYR A 217 -3.85 -0.21 7.00
CA TYR A 217 -3.33 -0.55 5.69
C TYR A 217 -2.04 -1.35 5.83
N GLY A 218 -1.68 -2.09 4.79
CA GLY A 218 -0.29 -2.45 4.58
C GLY A 218 0.07 -3.87 4.96
N ILE A 219 1.19 -3.96 5.68
CA ILE A 219 1.83 -5.19 6.13
C ILE A 219 1.31 -5.67 7.50
N VAL A 220 0.64 -4.79 8.25
CA VAL A 220 0.08 -5.10 9.58
C VAL A 220 -0.97 -6.23 9.50
N PRO A 221 -1.90 -6.23 8.53
CA PRO A 221 -2.87 -7.32 8.39
C PRO A 221 -2.19 -8.66 8.07
N GLU A 222 -1.11 -8.67 7.29
CA GLU A 222 -0.35 -9.89 6.97
C GLU A 222 0.27 -10.53 8.22
N LEU A 223 0.72 -9.70 9.17
CA LEU A 223 1.22 -10.16 10.46
C LEU A 223 0.08 -10.66 11.36
N HIS A 224 -0.96 -9.85 11.51
CA HIS A 224 -2.09 -10.18 12.38
C HIS A 224 -2.82 -11.46 11.93
N GLU A 225 -2.95 -11.67 10.63
CA GLU A 225 -3.55 -12.88 10.05
C GLU A 225 -2.62 -14.11 10.11
N GLY A 226 -1.37 -13.96 10.51
CA GLY A 226 -0.38 -15.05 10.60
C GLY A 226 0.18 -15.51 9.25
N ASN A 227 0.07 -14.68 8.20
CA ASN A 227 0.71 -14.95 6.91
C ASN A 227 2.23 -14.70 6.96
N ALA A 228 2.68 -13.82 7.85
CA ALA A 228 4.08 -13.59 8.18
C ALA A 228 4.28 -13.60 9.71
N ASN A 229 5.50 -13.90 10.13
CA ASN A 229 5.94 -13.79 11.53
C ASN A 229 6.62 -12.44 11.81
N ILE A 230 7.34 -11.90 10.82
CA ILE A 230 8.08 -10.64 10.94
C ILE A 230 7.80 -9.81 9.69
N ALA A 231 7.64 -8.49 9.87
CA ALA A 231 7.53 -7.55 8.78
C ALA A 231 8.80 -6.71 8.71
N LEU A 232 9.42 -6.66 7.54
CA LEU A 232 10.50 -5.73 7.22
C LEU A 232 9.94 -4.65 6.30
N ALA A 233 9.60 -3.51 6.89
CA ALA A 233 9.02 -2.37 6.19
C ALA A 233 9.40 -1.05 6.87
N ASN A 234 9.33 0.06 6.12
CA ASN A 234 9.46 1.41 6.66
C ASN A 234 8.14 1.90 7.32
N ILE A 235 7.52 1.06 8.14
CA ILE A 235 6.23 1.38 8.73
C ILE A 235 6.40 2.17 10.03
N HIS A 236 5.66 3.26 10.17
CA HIS A 236 5.57 3.97 11.45
C HIS A 236 4.58 3.27 12.38
N PRO A 237 4.93 3.08 13.66
CA PRO A 237 3.98 2.59 14.66
C PRO A 237 2.83 3.59 14.77
N THR A 238 1.60 3.09 14.72
CA THR A 238 0.39 3.88 14.92
C THR A 238 -0.40 3.24 16.03
N SER A 239 -1.13 4.03 16.83
CA SER A 239 -1.97 3.51 17.93
C SER A 239 -2.91 2.39 17.49
N ALA A 240 -3.49 2.50 16.28
CA ALA A 240 -4.32 1.45 15.72
C ALA A 240 -3.49 0.19 15.36
N GLY A 241 -2.30 0.35 14.78
CA GLY A 241 -1.41 -0.77 14.46
C GLY A 241 -0.89 -1.50 15.70
N GLU A 242 -0.53 -0.76 16.75
CA GLU A 242 -0.02 -1.32 18.02
C GLU A 242 -1.05 -2.19 18.74
N LEU A 243 -2.34 -2.00 18.48
CA LEU A 243 -3.39 -2.88 18.99
C LEU A 243 -3.43 -4.25 18.28
N LEU A 244 -2.88 -4.36 17.07
CA LEU A 244 -2.88 -5.61 16.28
C LEU A 244 -1.55 -6.36 16.33
N VAL A 245 -0.44 -5.62 16.37
CA VAL A 245 0.91 -6.15 16.23
C VAL A 245 1.87 -5.40 17.13
N ASP A 246 2.89 -6.10 17.63
CA ASP A 246 3.96 -5.50 18.41
C ASP A 246 5.02 -4.88 17.48
N PHE A 247 5.43 -3.65 17.78
CA PHE A 247 6.54 -2.98 17.10
C PHE A 247 7.82 -3.08 17.92
N THR A 248 8.95 -3.19 17.21
CA THR A 248 10.26 -2.96 17.82
C THR A 248 10.48 -1.48 18.11
N ILE A 249 11.40 -1.18 19.01
CA ILE A 249 11.86 0.20 19.26
C ILE A 249 12.29 0.81 17.92
N PRO A 250 11.79 2.00 17.55
CA PRO A 250 12.17 2.66 16.31
C PRO A 250 13.68 2.96 16.34
N PHE A 251 14.41 2.51 15.32
CA PHE A 251 15.86 2.72 15.22
C PHE A 251 16.24 3.88 14.28
N TYR A 252 15.26 4.41 13.53
CA TYR A 252 15.35 5.67 12.78
C TYR A 252 14.38 6.66 13.43
N GLU A 253 14.87 7.42 14.41
CA GLU A 253 14.05 8.38 15.17
C GLU A 253 13.94 9.75 14.48
N ASP A 254 14.98 10.16 13.73
CA ASP A 254 15.07 11.50 13.13
C ASP A 254 14.37 11.63 11.76
N VAL A 255 13.25 10.94 11.56
CA VAL A 255 12.50 11.01 10.29
C VAL A 255 11.19 11.75 10.50
N GLY A 256 11.22 13.05 10.23
CA GLY A 256 10.06 13.93 10.24
C GLY A 256 9.34 14.00 8.90
N LEU A 257 8.38 14.92 8.81
CA LEU A 257 7.75 15.30 7.54
C LEU A 257 8.73 16.17 6.74
N ALA A 258 9.02 15.78 5.51
CA ALA A 258 9.87 16.55 4.59
C ALA A 258 9.07 16.90 3.33
N ALA A 259 9.17 18.16 2.91
CA ALA A 259 8.62 18.62 1.64
C ALA A 259 9.68 18.44 0.53
N LEU A 260 9.33 17.67 -0.50
CA LEU A 260 10.22 17.42 -1.63
C LEU A 260 9.87 18.38 -2.77
N ILE A 261 10.71 19.39 -2.97
CA ILE A 261 10.50 20.44 -3.98
C ILE A 261 11.47 20.21 -5.13
N LYS A 262 10.97 20.32 -6.36
CA LYS A 262 11.84 20.31 -7.55
C LYS A 262 12.60 21.63 -7.61
N ILE A 263 13.92 21.56 -7.44
CA ILE A 263 14.81 22.71 -7.66
C ILE A 263 14.71 23.12 -9.13
N SER A 264 14.15 24.31 -9.41
CA SER A 264 14.16 24.88 -10.75
C SER A 264 15.55 25.39 -11.08
N LYS A 265 16.11 24.99 -12.23
CA LYS A 265 17.29 25.65 -12.77
C LYS A 265 16.88 27.06 -13.19
N GLU A 266 17.32 28.07 -12.44
CA GLU A 266 17.11 29.45 -12.83
C GLU A 266 17.75 29.71 -14.20
N SER A 267 16.97 30.26 -15.12
CA SER A 267 17.51 30.74 -16.40
C SER A 267 18.27 32.04 -16.12
N ASN A 268 19.58 32.04 -16.38
CA ASN A 268 20.52 33.16 -16.26
C ASN A 268 19.87 34.56 -16.18
N ALA A 269 19.59 35.02 -14.96
CA ALA A 269 18.94 36.30 -14.64
C ALA A 269 19.83 37.53 -14.90
N LEU A 270 21.06 37.33 -15.38
CA LEU A 270 22.04 38.41 -15.60
C LEU A 270 21.52 39.51 -16.55
N TRP A 271 20.62 39.18 -17.46
CA TRP A 271 20.02 40.15 -18.39
C TRP A 271 18.68 40.73 -17.93
N GLN A 272 18.03 40.13 -16.92
CA GLN A 272 16.75 40.62 -16.41
C GLN A 272 16.91 41.95 -15.65
N PHE A 273 18.06 42.18 -15.03
CA PHE A 273 18.37 43.45 -14.37
C PHE A 273 18.47 44.63 -15.34
N LEU A 274 18.90 44.38 -16.59
CA LEU A 274 19.00 45.43 -17.62
C LEU A 274 17.65 45.79 -18.25
N LEU A 275 16.64 44.93 -18.11
CA LEU A 275 15.31 45.19 -18.63
C LEU A 275 14.50 46.18 -17.78
N ILE A 276 14.86 46.33 -16.50
CA ILE A 276 14.07 47.14 -15.54
C ILE A 276 14.57 48.57 -15.42
N ILE A 277 15.78 48.87 -15.91
CA ILE A 277 16.43 50.17 -15.72
C ILE A 277 16.45 50.96 -17.04
N GLU A 278 16.00 52.21 -16.99
CA GLU A 278 16.11 53.11 -18.14
C GLU A 278 17.57 53.52 -18.37
N TRP A 279 17.99 53.61 -19.64
CA TRP A 279 19.39 53.88 -20.05
C TRP A 279 20.12 55.01 -19.31
N PRO A 280 19.50 56.17 -18.99
CA PRO A 280 20.17 57.24 -18.25
C PRO A 280 20.50 56.84 -16.80
N VAL A 281 19.58 56.13 -16.15
CA VAL A 281 19.74 55.65 -14.77
C VAL A 281 20.77 54.52 -14.73
N ALA A 282 20.78 53.64 -15.74
CA ALA A 282 21.79 52.60 -15.92
C ALA A 282 23.21 53.19 -15.84
N LEU A 283 23.44 54.26 -16.61
CA LEU A 283 24.75 54.89 -16.74
C LEU A 283 25.20 55.52 -15.42
N CYS A 284 24.29 56.20 -14.72
CA CYS A 284 24.57 56.78 -13.40
C CYS A 284 24.87 55.70 -12.34
N THR A 285 24.11 54.60 -12.36
CA THR A 285 24.36 53.46 -11.46
C THR A 285 25.72 52.81 -11.71
N VAL A 286 26.17 52.67 -12.97
CA VAL A 286 27.51 52.14 -13.28
C VAL A 286 28.61 53.02 -12.67
N VAL A 287 28.49 54.35 -12.76
CA VAL A 287 29.48 55.26 -12.16
C VAL A 287 29.47 55.16 -10.63
N SER A 288 28.29 55.13 -10.02
CA SER A 288 28.12 54.93 -8.58
C SER A 288 28.70 53.59 -8.11
N VAL A 289 28.45 52.51 -8.85
CA VAL A 289 28.96 51.17 -8.55
C VAL A 289 30.48 51.13 -8.67
N LEU A 290 31.08 51.81 -9.66
CA LEU A 290 32.54 51.91 -9.78
C LEU A 290 33.16 52.63 -8.57
N ILE A 291 32.54 53.72 -8.12
CA ILE A 291 33.01 54.47 -6.94
C ILE A 291 32.87 53.63 -5.67
N SER A 292 31.71 52.99 -5.49
CA SER A 292 31.43 52.15 -4.31
C SER A 292 32.22 50.85 -4.32
N THR A 293 32.53 50.24 -5.47
CA THR A 293 33.46 49.09 -5.54
C THR A 293 34.89 49.50 -5.22
N VAL A 294 35.35 50.68 -5.62
CA VAL A 294 36.67 51.21 -5.20
C VAL A 294 36.71 51.46 -3.69
N LEU A 295 35.62 51.95 -3.10
CA LEU A 295 35.47 52.16 -1.65
C LEU A 295 35.32 50.84 -0.87
N ALA A 296 34.58 49.87 -1.40
CA ALA A 296 34.39 48.55 -0.79
C ALA A 296 35.66 47.69 -0.88
N ASN A 297 36.44 47.82 -1.97
CA ASN A 297 37.78 47.21 -2.05
C ASN A 297 38.77 47.76 -1.00
N ARG A 298 38.42 48.85 -0.30
CA ARG A 298 39.18 49.39 0.82
C ARG A 298 38.66 48.95 2.19
N LEU A 299 37.47 48.37 2.29
CA LEU A 299 36.83 48.03 3.56
C LEU A 299 36.19 46.64 3.47
N THR A 300 37.00 45.64 3.84
CA THR A 300 36.63 44.40 4.52
C THR A 300 35.61 43.43 3.88
N SER A 301 36.09 42.18 3.77
CA SER A 301 35.38 40.88 3.80
C SER A 301 34.04 40.90 4.58
N ARG A 302 32.96 40.20 4.23
CA ARG A 302 32.84 38.82 3.75
C ARG A 302 31.36 38.55 3.38
N SER A 303 31.16 37.61 2.46
CA SER A 303 30.04 36.68 2.26
C SER A 303 28.62 37.04 2.73
N PHE A 304 27.67 37.08 1.78
CA PHE A 304 26.25 36.85 2.03
C PHE A 304 25.78 35.61 1.24
N LEU A 305 25.37 34.58 1.99
CA LEU A 305 24.54 33.43 1.62
C LEU A 305 23.69 33.18 2.90
N GLN A 306 22.42 32.79 2.89
CA GLN A 306 21.54 32.24 1.87
C GLN A 306 20.08 32.50 2.31
N GLU A 307 19.13 32.22 1.41
CA GLU A 307 17.68 32.35 1.56
C GLU A 307 17.07 31.48 2.67
N LEU A 308 15.87 31.85 3.11
CA LEU A 308 15.09 31.19 4.15
C LEU A 308 14.45 29.88 3.63
N ASP A 309 14.89 28.77 4.23
CA ASP A 309 14.37 27.40 4.10
C ASP A 309 13.18 27.14 5.06
N ASP A 310 12.06 27.86 4.94
CA ASP A 310 10.92 27.62 5.85
C ASP A 310 9.67 27.08 5.16
N VAL A 311 9.24 25.89 5.60
CA VAL A 311 8.11 25.12 5.04
C VAL A 311 6.78 25.87 5.28
N GLU A 312 6.71 26.73 6.30
CA GLU A 312 5.52 27.54 6.59
C GLU A 312 5.10 28.43 5.41
N GLN A 313 6.06 28.89 4.61
CA GLN A 313 5.75 29.70 3.42
C GLN A 313 4.97 28.94 2.36
N LEU A 314 4.96 27.59 2.38
CA LEU A 314 4.12 26.79 1.50
C LEU A 314 2.64 26.86 1.87
N PHE A 315 2.30 27.06 3.15
CA PHE A 315 0.91 27.13 3.61
C PHE A 315 0.25 28.47 3.29
N ASP A 316 1.02 29.57 3.28
CA ASP A 316 0.51 30.92 3.01
C ASP A 316 0.32 31.22 1.52
N GLN A 317 1.00 30.48 0.65
CA GLN A 317 0.97 30.73 -0.80
C GLN A 317 -0.03 29.82 -1.53
N ASN A 318 -0.68 30.34 -2.59
CA ASN A 318 -1.67 29.61 -3.41
C ASN A 318 -1.17 29.18 -4.79
N LYS A 319 0.10 29.42 -5.13
CA LYS A 319 0.67 29.23 -6.47
C LYS A 319 1.25 27.83 -6.68
N ILE A 320 1.83 27.22 -5.65
CA ILE A 320 2.44 25.90 -5.67
C ILE A 320 1.47 24.94 -4.99
N HIS A 321 0.92 24.01 -5.76
CA HIS A 321 0.13 22.91 -5.18
C HIS A 321 1.04 21.94 -4.44
N TYR A 322 0.64 21.58 -3.22
CA TYR A 322 1.25 20.53 -2.43
C TYR A 322 0.19 19.46 -2.11
N SER A 323 0.64 18.22 -1.94
CA SER A 323 -0.21 17.11 -1.54
C SER A 323 0.58 16.10 -0.72
N VAL A 324 -0.15 15.26 0.01
CA VAL A 324 0.41 14.16 0.80
C VAL A 324 0.08 12.85 0.09
N VAL A 325 0.95 11.85 0.24
CA VAL A 325 0.73 10.52 -0.35
C VAL A 325 -0.58 9.94 0.18
N GLU A 326 -1.46 9.55 -0.73
CA GLU A 326 -2.79 9.05 -0.42
C GLU A 326 -2.72 7.72 0.36
N GLY A 327 -3.46 7.63 1.46
CA GLY A 327 -3.46 6.45 2.35
C GLY A 327 -2.24 6.33 3.28
N SER A 328 -1.32 7.31 3.27
CA SER A 328 -0.17 7.32 4.17
C SER A 328 -0.54 7.71 5.61
N SER A 329 0.35 7.39 6.56
CA SER A 329 0.26 7.88 7.95
C SER A 329 0.25 9.41 8.01
N SER A 330 1.03 10.08 7.17
CA SER A 330 1.10 11.54 7.06
C SER A 330 -0.25 12.14 6.67
N MET A 331 -0.99 11.52 5.73
CA MET A 331 -2.32 12.00 5.34
C MET A 331 -3.29 11.97 6.53
N LYS A 332 -3.27 10.89 7.32
CA LYS A 332 -4.10 10.80 8.53
C LYS A 332 -3.72 11.80 9.60
N TYR A 333 -2.42 12.08 9.75
CA TYR A 333 -1.95 13.11 10.67
C TYR A 333 -2.57 14.47 10.31
N PHE A 334 -2.46 14.89 9.04
CA PHE A 334 -3.05 16.16 8.60
C PHE A 334 -4.59 16.17 8.60
N GLN A 335 -5.25 15.05 8.31
CA GLN A 335 -6.70 14.95 8.45
C GLN A 335 -7.15 15.15 9.90
N ARG A 336 -6.51 14.47 10.86
CA ARG A 336 -6.80 14.66 12.28
C ARG A 336 -6.48 16.08 12.75
N LEU A 337 -5.38 16.66 12.27
CA LEU A 337 -5.02 18.03 12.58
C LEU A 337 -6.13 19.00 12.13
N ALA A 338 -6.64 18.83 10.90
CA ALA A 338 -7.72 19.66 10.37
C ALA A 338 -9.06 19.44 11.10
N GLU A 339 -9.37 18.21 11.52
CA GLU A 339 -10.55 17.92 12.34
C GLU A 339 -10.48 18.61 13.71
N VAL A 340 -9.32 18.57 14.36
CA VAL A 340 -9.09 19.25 15.65
C VAL A 340 -9.16 20.77 15.49
N GLU A 341 -8.58 21.31 14.42
CA GLU A 341 -8.60 22.75 14.16
C GLU A 341 -10.03 23.25 13.94
N LYS A 342 -10.86 22.53 13.18
CA LYS A 342 -12.28 22.87 13.04
C LYS A 342 -13.03 22.84 14.36
N ALA A 343 -12.78 21.84 15.19
CA ALA A 343 -13.42 21.70 16.50
C ALA A 343 -13.00 22.78 17.52
N LEU A 344 -11.91 23.51 17.27
CA LEU A 344 -11.47 24.63 18.10
C LEU A 344 -12.01 25.99 17.61
N VAL A 345 -12.46 26.07 16.36
CA VAL A 345 -12.97 27.30 15.74
C VAL A 345 -14.50 27.40 15.83
N GLU A 346 -15.19 26.27 16.03
CA GLU A 346 -16.61 26.20 16.43
C GLU A 346 -16.79 26.28 17.95
#